data_AF-A0A7S1WQT5-F1
#
_entry.id   AF-A0A7S1WQT5-F1
#
_cell.length_a   1.000
_cell.length_b   1.000
_cell.length_c   1.000
_cell.angle_alpha   90.00
_cell.angle_beta   90.00
_cell.angle_gamma   90.00
#
_symmetry.space_group_name_H-M   'P 1'
#
loop_
_entity.id
_entity.type
_entity.pdbx_description
1 polymer ?
#
loop_
_entity_poly.entity_id
_entity_poly.type
_entity_poly.pdbx_seq_one_letter_code
_entity_poly.pdbx_strand_id
1 'polypeptide(L)'
;TLPREIIKWMQSLDLSFCVKNPKRDFSNGYLVAEILSRYYPKDINMNSYENGTRLAAKCDNWEQIYKVFKRKGLNIAKQEFDAVIHCAPGAAPAFVFHLYNALTKRTVKDLAP
;
A
#
# COMPACT_ATOMS: atom_id res chain seq x y z
N THR A 1 -10.93 -9.76 -5.20
CA THR A 1 -10.10 -9.40 -6.37
C THR A 1 -10.01 -7.88 -6.45
N LEU A 2 -8.96 -7.31 -7.06
CA LEU A 2 -8.82 -5.85 -7.18
C LEU A 2 -9.67 -5.31 -8.36
N PRO A 3 -10.38 -4.17 -8.21
CA PRO A 3 -11.11 -3.55 -9.31
C PRO A 3 -10.21 -3.16 -10.48
N ARG A 4 -10.75 -3.16 -11.70
CA ARG A 4 -9.99 -2.82 -12.92
C ARG A 4 -9.38 -1.43 -12.86
N GLU A 5 -10.08 -0.47 -12.25
CA GLU A 5 -9.58 0.90 -12.06
C GLU A 5 -8.30 0.92 -11.21
N ILE A 6 -8.29 0.19 -10.10
CA ILE A 6 -7.12 0.05 -9.22
C ILE A 6 -5.96 -0.63 -9.93
N ILE A 7 -6.24 -1.65 -10.74
CA ILE A 7 -5.20 -2.34 -11.54
C ILE A 7 -4.57 -1.37 -12.55
N LYS A 8 -5.38 -0.60 -13.29
CA LYS A 8 -4.88 0.42 -14.23
C LYS A 8 -4.06 1.49 -13.52
N TRP A 9 -4.52 1.95 -12.35
CA TRP A 9 -3.79 2.90 -11.55
C TRP A 9 -2.40 2.37 -11.17
N MET A 10 -2.31 1.16 -10.60
CA MET A 10 -1.01 0.57 -10.26
C MET A 10 -0.09 0.39 -11.48
N GLN A 11 -0.65 0.00 -12.64
CA GLN A 11 0.11 -0.10 -13.87
C GLN A 11 0.66 1.26 -14.35
N SER A 12 -0.09 2.34 -14.15
CA SER A 12 0.35 3.69 -14.52
C SER A 12 1.48 4.24 -13.66
N LEU A 13 1.75 3.63 -12.51
CA LEU A 13 2.83 4.02 -11.59
C LEU A 13 4.20 3.41 -11.94
N ASP A 14 4.27 2.55 -12.97
CA ASP A 14 5.49 1.86 -13.41
C ASP A 14 6.22 1.18 -12.24
N LEU A 15 5.50 0.36 -11.48
CA LEU A 15 6.03 -0.35 -10.32
C LEU A 15 6.98 -1.47 -10.78
N SER A 16 8.03 -1.73 -10.00
CA SER A 16 9.06 -2.73 -10.27
C SER A 16 8.50 -4.16 -10.31
N PHE A 17 7.35 -4.40 -9.65
CA PHE A 17 6.70 -5.70 -9.60
C PHE A 17 5.24 -5.62 -10.02
N CYS A 18 4.83 -6.57 -10.86
CA CYS A 18 3.42 -6.79 -11.16
C CYS A 18 2.75 -7.53 -9.99
N VAL A 19 1.66 -6.97 -9.46
CA VAL A 19 0.89 -7.57 -8.37
C VAL A 19 0.19 -8.84 -8.85
N LYS A 20 0.62 -10.00 -8.36
CA LYS A 20 0.04 -11.31 -8.69
C LYS A 20 -0.82 -11.84 -7.56
N ASN A 21 -0.40 -11.61 -6.31
CA ASN A 21 -1.11 -12.02 -5.12
C ASN A 21 -1.16 -10.86 -4.13
N PRO A 22 -2.21 -10.00 -4.19
CA PRO A 22 -2.30 -8.82 -3.34
C PRO A 22 -2.13 -9.12 -1.85
N LYS A 23 -2.65 -10.26 -1.38
CA LYS A 23 -2.51 -10.69 0.02
C LYS A 23 -1.04 -10.81 0.44
N ARG A 24 -0.19 -11.38 -0.41
CA ARG A 24 1.24 -11.57 -0.13
C ARG A 24 2.04 -10.31 -0.46
N ASP A 25 1.81 -9.76 -1.64
CA ASP A 25 2.61 -8.69 -2.24
C ASP A 25 2.51 -7.39 -1.43
N PHE A 26 1.35 -7.09 -0.84
CA PHE A 26 1.18 -5.92 0.03
C PHE A 26 1.58 -6.17 1.49
N SER A 27 1.65 -7.42 1.95
CA SER A 27 1.90 -7.72 3.39
C SER A 27 3.22 -7.13 3.91
N ASN A 28 4.24 -7.06 3.06
CA ASN A 28 5.56 -6.55 3.43
C ASN A 28 5.64 -5.01 3.44
N GLY A 29 4.67 -4.31 2.85
CA GLY A 29 4.71 -2.85 2.75
C GLY A 29 5.71 -2.31 1.71
N TYR A 30 6.68 -3.09 1.23
CA TYR A 30 7.64 -2.65 0.19
C TYR A 30 6.94 -2.06 -1.05
N LEU A 31 5.94 -2.75 -1.57
CA LEU A 31 5.15 -2.27 -2.71
C LEU A 31 4.39 -0.98 -2.39
N VAL A 32 3.93 -0.81 -1.13
CA VAL A 32 3.26 0.42 -0.68
C VAL A 32 4.27 1.57 -0.60
N ALA A 33 5.48 1.32 -0.09
CA ALA A 33 6.56 2.29 -0.10
C ALA A 33 6.90 2.71 -1.54
N GLU A 34 6.96 1.76 -2.47
CA GLU A 34 7.20 2.05 -3.88
C GLU A 34 6.10 2.93 -4.48
N ILE A 35 4.82 2.61 -4.23
CA ILE A 35 3.69 3.46 -4.62
C ILE A 35 3.88 4.87 -4.06
N LEU A 36 4.16 5.01 -2.76
CA LEU A 36 4.37 6.31 -2.13
C LEU A 36 5.59 7.05 -2.70
N SER A 37 6.64 6.35 -3.13
CA SER A 37 7.81 6.96 -3.76
C SER A 37 7.46 7.66 -5.08
N ARG A 38 6.43 7.19 -5.79
CA ARG A 38 5.94 7.84 -7.02
C ARG A 38 5.20 9.15 -6.73
N TYR A 39 4.51 9.24 -5.59
CA TYR A 39 3.79 10.45 -5.17
C TYR A 39 4.67 11.43 -4.39
N TYR A 40 5.60 10.91 -3.60
CA TYR A 40 6.42 11.66 -2.65
C TYR A 40 7.90 11.25 -2.74
N PRO A 41 8.57 11.44 -3.89
CA PRO A 41 9.93 10.94 -4.13
C PRO A 41 10.98 11.54 -3.18
N LYS A 42 10.69 12.70 -2.57
CA LYS A 42 11.58 13.35 -1.59
C LYS A 42 11.42 12.81 -0.16
N ASP A 43 10.33 12.08 0.11
CA ASP A 43 9.98 11.61 1.46
C ASP A 43 10.22 10.10 1.64
N ILE A 44 10.41 9.38 0.54
CA ILE A 44 10.62 7.93 0.52
C ILE A 44 12.01 7.63 -0.02
N ASN A 45 12.82 6.94 0.78
CA ASN A 45 14.06 6.34 0.32
C ASN A 45 13.85 4.83 0.19
N MET A 46 13.72 4.30 -1.03
CA MET A 46 13.44 2.88 -1.25
C MET A 46 14.53 1.94 -0.68
N ASN A 47 15.76 2.44 -0.46
CA ASN A 47 16.84 1.66 0.14
C ASN A 47 16.65 1.39 1.64
N SER A 48 15.74 2.10 2.33
CA SER A 48 15.44 1.86 3.74
C SER A 48 14.38 0.77 3.97
N TYR A 49 13.81 0.21 2.90
CA TYR A 49 12.75 -0.80 2.97
C TYR A 49 13.29 -2.17 2.58
N GLU A 50 13.06 -3.17 3.45
CA GLU A 50 13.50 -4.53 3.20
C GLU A 50 12.45 -5.30 2.38
N ASN A 51 12.84 -5.87 1.23
CA ASN A 51 11.96 -6.75 0.46
C ASN A 51 12.05 -8.21 0.96
N GLY A 52 11.71 -8.44 2.24
CA GLY A 52 11.79 -9.73 2.91
C GLY A 52 10.45 -10.29 3.39
N THR A 53 10.48 -11.49 3.97
CA THR A 53 9.28 -12.17 4.53
C THR A 53 9.20 -12.12 6.06
N ARG A 54 10.27 -11.68 6.73
CA ARG A 54 10.40 -11.64 8.18
C ARG A 54 9.39 -10.66 8.79
N LEU A 55 8.65 -11.09 9.81
CA LEU A 55 7.63 -10.24 10.45
C LEU A 55 8.22 -8.92 10.98
N ALA A 56 9.39 -8.96 11.60
CA ALA A 56 10.07 -7.75 12.09
C ALA A 56 10.35 -6.74 10.96
N ALA A 57 10.78 -7.20 9.79
CA ALA A 57 11.02 -6.36 8.62
C ALA A 57 9.71 -5.76 8.08
N LYS A 58 8.63 -6.56 8.05
CA LYS A 58 7.29 -6.06 7.67
C LYS A 58 6.85 -4.93 8.61
N CYS A 59 6.92 -5.16 9.92
CA CYS A 59 6.51 -4.18 10.92
C CYS A 59 7.35 -2.89 10.81
N ASP A 60 8.66 -2.99 10.61
CA ASP A 60 9.52 -1.83 10.43
C ASP A 60 9.18 -1.04 9.16
N ASN A 61 9.03 -1.71 8.01
CA ASN A 61 8.58 -1.10 6.76
C ASN A 61 7.26 -0.32 6.95
N TRP A 62 6.27 -0.93 7.61
CA TRP A 62 4.98 -0.30 7.86
C TRP A 62 5.04 0.86 8.86
N GLU A 63 5.92 0.81 9.86
CA GLU A 63 6.12 1.95 10.77
C GLU A 63 6.77 3.14 10.04
N GLN A 64 7.71 2.89 9.13
CA GLN A 64 8.28 3.91 8.26
C GLN A 64 7.19 4.53 7.35
N ILE A 65 6.37 3.71 6.70
CA ILE A 65 5.23 4.14 5.88
C ILE A 65 4.23 4.97 6.69
N TYR A 66 3.92 4.56 7.91
CA TYR A 66 2.96 5.26 8.77
C TYR A 66 3.42 6.68 9.13
N LYS A 67 4.73 6.89 9.33
CA LYS A 67 5.30 8.24 9.52
C LYS A 67 5.05 9.12 8.30
N VAL A 68 5.12 8.56 7.09
CA VAL A 68 4.83 9.28 5.84
C VAL A 68 3.35 9.62 5.75
N PHE A 69 2.46 8.68 6.09
CA PHE A 69 1.01 8.94 6.15
C PHE A 69 0.69 10.13 7.04
N LYS A 70 1.22 10.16 8.27
CA LYS A 70 1.02 11.30 9.18
C LYS A 70 1.55 12.60 8.59
N ARG A 71 2.77 12.60 8.05
CA ARG A 71 3.39 13.81 7.48
C ARG A 71 2.60 14.37 6.30
N LYS A 72 1.97 13.50 5.50
CA LYS A 72 1.19 13.89 4.31
C LYS A 72 -0.30 14.07 4.59
N GLY A 73 -0.74 13.90 5.84
CA GLY A 73 -2.16 13.99 6.21
C GLY A 73 -3.03 12.92 5.56
N LEU A 74 -2.47 11.74 5.29
CA LEU A 74 -3.24 10.58 4.82
C LEU A 74 -3.88 9.90 6.04
N ASN A 75 -5.21 9.87 6.08
CA ASN A 75 -5.98 9.33 7.20
C ASN A 75 -6.05 7.80 7.15
N ILE A 76 -4.91 7.13 7.30
CA ILE A 76 -4.80 5.67 7.31
C ILE A 76 -4.34 5.23 8.70
N ALA A 77 -5.16 4.41 9.37
CA ALA A 77 -4.93 3.97 10.75
C ALA A 77 -4.04 2.72 10.84
N LYS A 78 -3.39 2.51 12.00
CA LYS A 78 -2.51 1.34 12.21
C LYS A 78 -3.23 0.01 12.03
N GLN A 79 -4.47 -0.06 12.47
CA GLN A 79 -5.30 -1.27 12.41
C GLN A 79 -5.54 -1.72 10.97
N GLU A 80 -5.58 -0.79 10.00
CA GLU A 80 -5.81 -1.12 8.61
C GLU A 80 -4.65 -1.90 8.00
N PHE A 81 -3.41 -1.47 8.26
CA PHE A 81 -2.24 -2.17 7.75
C PHE A 81 -1.76 -3.31 8.64
N ASP A 82 -2.10 -3.33 9.93
CA ASP A 82 -1.85 -4.49 10.81
C ASP A 82 -2.52 -5.76 10.27
N ALA A 83 -3.78 -5.63 9.84
CA ALA A 83 -4.49 -6.71 9.15
C ALA A 83 -3.82 -7.12 7.83
N VAL A 84 -3.16 -6.19 7.13
CA VAL A 84 -2.40 -6.46 5.90
C VAL A 84 -1.10 -7.22 6.20
N ILE A 85 -0.36 -6.83 7.24
CA ILE A 85 0.87 -7.52 7.71
C ILE A 85 0.58 -8.99 7.98
N HIS A 86 -0.53 -9.26 8.67
CA HIS A 86 -0.99 -10.60 9.04
C HIS A 86 -1.71 -11.34 7.92
N CYS A 87 -1.79 -10.76 6.72
CA CYS A 87 -2.47 -11.36 5.58
C CYS A 87 -3.92 -11.76 5.95
N ALA A 88 -4.66 -10.90 6.64
CA ALA A 88 -6.06 -11.16 6.93
C ALA A 88 -6.89 -11.20 5.63
N PRO A 89 -7.92 -12.06 5.54
CA PRO A 89 -8.80 -12.10 4.37
C PRO A 89 -9.40 -10.72 4.06
N GLY A 90 -9.33 -10.28 2.80
CA GLY A 90 -9.88 -8.99 2.37
C GLY A 90 -9.09 -7.73 2.77
N ALA A 91 -8.15 -7.82 3.71
CA ALA A 91 -7.42 -6.66 4.22
C ALA A 91 -6.59 -5.94 3.14
N ALA A 92 -5.78 -6.68 2.37
CA ALA A 92 -4.95 -6.07 1.33
C ALA A 92 -5.78 -5.32 0.26
N PRO A 93 -6.84 -5.92 -0.35
CA PRO A 93 -7.71 -5.18 -1.26
C PRO A 93 -8.37 -3.94 -0.64
N ALA A 94 -8.91 -4.05 0.58
CA ALA A 94 -9.55 -2.92 1.27
C ALA A 94 -8.56 -1.78 1.53
N PHE A 95 -7.35 -2.12 1.98
CA PHE A 95 -6.27 -1.17 2.20
C PHE A 95 -5.87 -0.47 0.89
N VAL A 96 -5.68 -1.22 -0.20
CA VAL A 96 -5.27 -0.62 -1.50
C VAL A 96 -6.34 0.32 -2.04
N PHE A 97 -7.62 0.00 -1.84
CA PHE A 97 -8.71 0.91 -2.18
C PHE A 97 -8.66 2.20 -1.36
N HIS A 98 -8.48 2.10 -0.04
CA HIS A 98 -8.33 3.29 0.79
C HIS A 98 -7.10 4.12 0.41
N LEU A 99 -5.96 3.47 0.16
CA LEU A 99 -4.74 4.12 -0.30
C LEU A 99 -4.95 4.86 -1.63
N TYR A 100 -5.63 4.23 -2.60
CA TYR A 100 -5.99 4.86 -3.87
C TYR A 100 -6.83 6.12 -3.64
N ASN A 101 -7.89 6.03 -2.84
CA ASN A 101 -8.75 7.17 -2.54
C ASN A 101 -7.97 8.29 -1.84
N ALA A 102 -7.10 7.93 -0.88
CA ALA A 102 -6.30 8.87 -0.12
C ALA A 102 -5.32 9.66 -1.01
N LEU A 103 -4.68 8.98 -1.98
CA LEU A 103 -3.68 9.55 -2.88
C LEU A 103 -4.28 10.30 -4.08
N THR A 104 -5.37 9.79 -4.64
CA THR A 104 -5.97 10.34 -5.88
C THR A 104 -7.17 11.24 -5.64
N LYS A 105 -7.74 11.22 -4.43
CA LYS A 105 -9.02 11.86 -4.08
C LYS A 105 -10.20 11.38 -4.93
N ARG A 106 -10.08 10.21 -5.56
CA ARG A 106 -11.15 9.56 -6.32
C ARG A 106 -11.81 8.50 -5.46
N THR A 107 -13.00 8.06 -5.87
CA THR A 107 -13.71 6.93 -5.26
C THR A 107 -14.03 5.96 -6.37
N VAL A 108 -13.63 4.68 -6.22
CA VAL A 108 -14.02 3.64 -7.19
C VAL A 108 -15.53 3.43 -7.08
N LYS A 109 -16.25 3.64 -8.18
CA LYS A 109 -17.71 3.56 -8.24
C LYS A 109 -18.25 2.12 -8.14
N ASP A 110 -17.40 1.12 -8.39
CA ASP A 110 -17.78 -0.29 -8.48
C ASP A 110 -17.78 -1.05 -7.13
N LEU A 111 -17.93 -0.34 -6.01
CA LEU A 111 -18.03 -0.90 -4.66
C LEU A 111 -19.28 -0.43 -3.92
N ALA A 112 -20.35 -0.11 -4.67
CA ALA A 112 -21.68 -0.09 -4.10
C ALA A 112 -22.10 -1.54 -3.80
N PRO A 113 -22.70 -1.82 -2.62
CA PRO A 113 -23.22 -3.15 -2.28
C PRO A 113 -24.27 -3.64 -3.28
#